data_AF-K1RJZ3-F1
#
_entry.id   AF-K1RJZ3-F1
#
_cell.length_a   1.000
_cell.length_b   1.000
_cell.length_c   1.000
_cell.angle_alpha   90.00
_cell.angle_beta   90.00
_cell.angle_gamma   90.00
#
_symmetry.space_group_name_H-M   'P 1'
#
loop_
_entity.id
_entity.type
_entity.pdbx_description
1 polymer ?
#
loop_
_entity_poly.entity_id
_entity_poly.type
_entity_poly.pdbx_seq_one_letter_code
_entity_poly.pdbx_strand_id
1 'polypeptide(L)' 'TVVYHLHVAPDDMGRVIGKQGRIAKAIRTIMRAGAVRYNQKVMVEID' A
#
# COMPACT_ATOMS: atom_id res chain seq x y z
N THR A 1 -13.42 -2.93 -7.91
CA THR A 1 -12.30 -2.68 -6.98
C THR A 1 -11.05 -2.58 -7.80
N VAL A 2 -10.27 -1.52 -7.64
CA VAL A 2 -9.00 -1.33 -8.36
C VAL A 2 -7.86 -1.87 -7.49
N VAL A 3 -6.97 -2.65 -8.08
CA VAL A 3 -5.76 -3.16 -7.40
C VAL A 3 -4.56 -2.43 -7.98
N TYR A 4 -3.78 -1.81 -7.09
CA TYR A 4 -2.52 -1.17 -7.43
C TYR A 4 -1.36 -2.06 -6.97
N HIS A 5 -0.41 -2.31 -7.87
CA HIS A 5 0.81 -3.05 -7.60
C HIS A 5 1.97 -2.08 -7.38
N LEU A 6 2.43 -1.99 -6.14
CA LEU A 6 3.57 -1.18 -5.76
C LEU A 6 4.83 -2.03 -5.89
N HIS A 7 5.59 -1.78 -6.96
CA HIS A 7 6.86 -2.45 -7.19
C HIS A 7 7.96 -1.78 -6.37
N VAL A 8 8.70 -2.57 -5.62
CA VAL A 8 9.80 -2.13 -4.77
C VAL A 8 11.05 -2.88 -5.16
N ALA A 9 12.21 -2.21 -5.09
CA ALA A 9 13.48 -2.90 -5.26
C ALA A 9 13.62 -3.97 -4.14
N PRO A 10 14.16 -5.16 -4.45
CA PRO A 10 14.33 -6.23 -3.45
C PRO A 10 15.08 -5.77 -2.19
N ASP A 11 16.09 -4.92 -2.36
CA ASP A 11 16.90 -4.36 -1.27
C ASP A 11 16.11 -3.43 -0.32
N ASP A 12 14.99 -2.89 -0.79
CA ASP A 12 14.14 -1.95 -0.05
C ASP A 12 12.94 -2.63 0.63
N MET A 13 12.66 -3.90 0.33
CA MET A 13 11.44 -4.57 0.81
C MET A 13 11.34 -4.60 2.34
N GLY A 14 12.44 -4.90 3.05
CA GLY A 14 12.46 -4.88 4.51
C GLY A 14 12.09 -3.50 5.08
N ARG A 15 12.57 -2.43 4.43
CA ARG A 15 12.31 -1.05 4.82
C ARG A 15 10.87 -0.63 4.51
N VAL A 16 10.32 -1.01 3.37
CA VAL A 16 8.95 -0.68 2.94
C VAL A 16 7.89 -1.44 3.73
N ILE A 17 8.12 -2.73 4.02
CA ILE A 17 7.24 -3.50 4.91
C ILE A 17 7.29 -2.90 6.32
N GLY A 18 8.50 -2.62 6.81
CA GLY A 18 8.74 -2.12 8.15
C GLY A 18 8.45 -3.17 9.23
N LYS A 19 8.80 -2.86 10.49
CA LYS A 19 8.62 -3.78 11.62
C LYS A 19 7.14 -4.21 11.72
N GLN A 20 6.88 -5.52 11.65
CA GLN A 20 5.54 -6.12 11.67
C GLN A 20 4.58 -5.58 10.59
N GLY A 21 5.11 -5.08 9.46
CA GLY A 21 4.27 -4.53 8.39
C GLY A 21 3.68 -3.15 8.69
N ARG A 22 4.19 -2.43 9.71
CA ARG A 22 3.64 -1.13 10.14
C ARG A 22 3.62 -0.10 9.01
N ILE A 23 4.68 -0.02 8.21
CA ILE A 23 4.80 0.96 7.12
C ILE A 23 3.87 0.57 5.97
N ALA A 24 3.91 -0.68 5.52
CA ALA A 24 2.98 -1.20 4.52
C ALA A 24 1.50 -1.00 4.90
N LYS A 25 1.16 -1.16 6.20
CA LYS A 25 -0.20 -0.89 6.69
C LYS A 25 -0.57 0.59 6.58
N ALA A 26 0.34 1.50 6.91
CA ALA A 26 0.10 2.93 6.79
C ALA A 26 -0.16 3.35 5.32
N ILE A 27 0.64 2.83 4.39
CA ILE A 27 0.48 3.06 2.94
C ILE A 27 -0.94 2.64 2.50
N ARG A 28 -1.36 1.42 2.84
CA ARG A 28 -2.70 0.90 2.50
C ARG A 28 -3.82 1.76 3.09
N THR A 29 -3.66 2.24 4.33
CA THR A 29 -4.65 3.09 5.00
C THR A 29 -4.82 4.43 4.27
N ILE A 30 -3.72 5.09 3.92
CA ILE A 30 -3.74 6.38 3.22
C ILE A 30 -4.39 6.23 1.84
N MET A 31 -4.01 5.19 1.09
CA MET A 31 -4.58 4.91 -0.22
C MET A 31 -6.09 4.67 -0.17
N ARG A 32 -6.57 3.90 0.82
CA ARG A 32 -8.01 3.70 1.05
C ARG A 32 -8.71 5.02 1.40
N ALA A 33 -8.13 5.82 2.29
CA ALA A 33 -8.70 7.11 2.68
C ALA A 33 -8.81 8.09 1.49
N GLY A 34 -7.82 8.11 0.61
CA GLY A 34 -7.86 8.90 -0.63
C GLY A 34 -8.95 8.43 -1.60
N ALA A 35 -9.10 7.12 -1.78
CA ALA A 35 -10.07 6.54 -2.70
C ALA A 35 -11.54 6.78 -2.31
N VAL A 36 -11.83 6.95 -1.00
CA VAL A 36 -13.16 7.32 -0.53
C VAL A 36 -13.65 8.62 -1.18
N ARG A 37 -12.76 9.59 -1.42
CA ARG A 37 -13.12 10.86 -2.09
C ARG A 37 -13.58 10.69 -3.53
N TYR A 38 -13.17 9.61 -4.18
CA TYR A 38 -13.55 9.27 -5.54
C TYR A 38 -14.66 8.21 -5.59
N ASN A 39 -15.23 7.84 -4.44
CA ASN A 39 -16.21 6.76 -4.30
C ASN A 39 -15.70 5.42 -4.89
N GLN A 40 -14.39 5.17 -4.80
CA GLN A 40 -13.73 3.99 -5.34
C GLN A 40 -13.22 3.07 -4.23
N LYS A 41 -13.28 1.76 -4.47
CA LYS A 41 -12.65 0.75 -3.61
C LYS A 41 -11.29 0.39 -4.20
N VAL A 42 -10.23 0.61 -3.42
CA VAL A 42 -8.84 0.34 -3.82
C VAL A 42 -8.17 -0.67 -2.89
N MET A 43 -7.30 -1.49 -3.47
CA MET A 43 -6.38 -2.39 -2.78
C MET A 43 -4.96 -2.13 -3.27
N VAL A 44 -3.98 -2.30 -2.37
CA VAL A 44 -2.56 -2.12 -2.71
C VAL A 44 -1.82 -3.39 -2.34
N GLU A 45 -1.24 -4.00 -3.35
CA GLU A 45 -0.29 -5.10 -3.25
C GLU A 45 1.12 -4.51 -3.37
N ILE A 46 2.05 -5.05 -2.60
CA ILE A 46 3.43 -4.56 -2.56
C ILE A 46 4.28 -5.75 -2.99
N ASP A 47 4.93 -5.59 -4.14
CA ASP A 47 5.71 -6.58 -4.86
C ASP A 47 7.20 -6.25 -4.79
#